data_AF-A0A9N9D6M0-F1
#
_entry.id   AF-A0A9N9D6M0-F1
#
_cell.length_a   1.000
_cell.length_b   1.000
_cell.length_c   1.000
_cell.angle_alpha   90.00
_cell.angle_beta   90.00
_cell.angle_gamma   90.00
#
_symmetry.space_group_name_H-M   'P 1'
#
loop_
_entity.id
_entity.type
_entity.pdbx_description
1 polymer ?
#
loop_
_entity_poly.entity_id
_entity_poly.type
_entity_poly.pdbx_seq_one_letter_code
_entity_poly.pdbx_strand_id
1 'polypeptide(L)'
;TLDLSPTTISFDVPTLTVVMASTEKTKASSSTARSTQKSGFLNAFTVATTIFIIIIAVNYNWLEETYRIFIVNRPVGQFGLDNCKIVEGLEGCEDIVIHHKSGSAFLACGNAESRMVRWFPPIGIRNEAPTVKDQAFVYDINTGIVKPLKLINYPDDDFILHGLGMYDDPNDPENPTLFFVNHKTSGSVIEIFEHRIGTDELKHVETVKHELIIAPNDIAPISKNEFYVTNDIKYKHWFMRNAQLFLRLPYSDVVFHSGKTNTTNVVADGLRSANGITTNRDLSRVYVVSTLDPAIVVYDRKADNRLVEIERIPAEGMPDNVSVDEVTNEVYYAAFLGAADFASYVKSVGKTKNPSSAVVKISDNMNEDRYYGKKYSQKVLLEDTETFYALTVAAVDHSRNTMLLGSLFAPRIGVCKLN
;
A
#
# COMPACT_ATOMS: atom_id res chain seq x y z
N THR A 1 -42.23 -0.72 27.20
CA THR A 1 -43.02 -1.55 26.28
C THR A 1 -43.07 -0.85 24.94
N LEU A 2 -42.05 -1.10 24.13
CA LEU A 2 -41.92 -0.59 22.77
C LEU A 2 -41.83 -1.83 21.86
N ASP A 3 -42.80 -1.89 20.96
CA ASP A 3 -43.11 -2.99 20.07
C ASP A 3 -42.07 -3.07 18.95
N LEU A 4 -41.42 -4.23 18.79
CA LEU A 4 -40.42 -4.49 17.75
C LEU A 4 -40.94 -5.62 16.85
N SER A 5 -41.81 -5.28 15.91
CA SER A 5 -42.11 -6.12 14.76
C SER A 5 -41.13 -5.80 13.62
N PRO A 6 -40.51 -6.78 12.95
CA PRO A 6 -39.58 -6.53 11.85
C PRO A 6 -40.36 -6.18 10.57
N THR A 7 -40.15 -4.98 10.05
CA THR A 7 -40.57 -4.59 8.70
C THR A 7 -39.64 -5.24 7.68
N THR A 8 -40.14 -6.29 7.00
CA THR A 8 -39.51 -6.84 5.80
C THR A 8 -39.56 -5.82 4.66
N ILE A 9 -38.40 -5.32 4.25
CA ILE A 9 -38.23 -4.53 3.02
C ILE A 9 -38.03 -5.53 1.87
N SER A 10 -39.04 -5.68 1.00
CA SER A 10 -38.91 -6.45 -0.23
C SER A 10 -38.26 -5.59 -1.32
N PHE A 11 -37.15 -6.05 -1.88
CA PHE A 11 -36.60 -5.48 -3.10
C PHE A 11 -37.34 -6.09 -4.31
N ASP A 12 -38.19 -5.31 -4.95
CA ASP A 12 -38.77 -5.64 -6.26
C ASP A 12 -37.67 -5.57 -7.32
N VAL A 13 -37.31 -6.73 -7.88
CA VAL A 13 -36.45 -6.83 -9.06
C VAL A 13 -37.34 -6.66 -10.29
N PRO A 14 -37.15 -5.64 -11.15
CA PRO A 14 -37.99 -5.48 -12.32
C PRO A 14 -37.69 -6.59 -13.33
N THR A 15 -38.67 -7.46 -13.56
CA THR A 15 -38.68 -8.44 -14.66
C THR A 15 -38.66 -7.69 -16.00
N LEU A 16 -37.56 -7.84 -16.73
CA LEU A 16 -37.40 -7.33 -18.08
C LEU A 16 -38.35 -8.08 -19.03
N THR A 17 -39.51 -7.49 -19.32
CA THR A 17 -40.48 -8.06 -20.26
C THR A 17 -40.12 -7.63 -21.67
N VAL A 18 -39.51 -8.52 -22.45
CA VAL A 18 -39.22 -8.27 -23.88
C VAL A 18 -40.52 -8.40 -24.67
N VAL A 19 -41.14 -7.27 -25.01
CA VAL A 19 -42.28 -7.22 -25.94
C VAL A 19 -41.75 -7.34 -27.36
N MET A 20 -41.86 -8.53 -27.95
CA MET A 20 -41.65 -8.72 -29.39
C MET A 20 -42.95 -8.40 -30.14
N ALA A 21 -42.99 -7.24 -30.80
CA ALA A 21 -44.06 -6.90 -31.74
C ALA A 21 -43.94 -7.75 -33.02
N SER A 22 -44.87 -8.69 -33.25
CA SER A 22 -44.97 -9.40 -34.52
C SER A 22 -45.71 -8.55 -35.54
N THR A 23 -45.02 -8.15 -36.61
CA THR A 23 -45.69 -7.71 -37.84
C THR A 23 -45.75 -8.89 -38.80
N GLU A 24 -46.95 -9.44 -38.99
CA GLU A 24 -47.23 -10.41 -40.06
C GLU A 24 -47.09 -9.74 -41.43
N LYS A 25 -46.13 -10.20 -42.22
CA LYS A 25 -46.19 -10.11 -43.67
C LYS A 25 -46.02 -11.50 -44.25
N THR A 26 -47.14 -12.04 -44.72
CA THR A 26 -47.25 -13.22 -45.55
C THR A 26 -46.43 -13.09 -46.83
N LYS A 27 -45.46 -13.98 -47.02
CA LYS A 27 -45.00 -14.41 -48.35
C LYS A 27 -44.50 -15.86 -48.29
N ALA A 28 -45.28 -16.75 -48.88
CA ALA A 28 -44.93 -18.14 -49.10
C ALA A 28 -43.78 -18.25 -50.11
N SER A 29 -42.69 -18.93 -49.74
CA SER A 29 -41.73 -19.60 -50.64
C SER A 29 -40.54 -20.20 -49.87
N SER A 30 -40.34 -21.53 -49.98
CA SER A 30 -39.20 -22.36 -49.56
C SER A 30 -38.81 -22.39 -48.06
N SER A 31 -39.27 -23.42 -47.31
CA SER A 31 -39.20 -23.45 -45.83
C SER A 31 -38.25 -24.47 -45.18
N THR A 32 -37.48 -25.28 -45.91
CA THR A 32 -36.63 -26.33 -45.27
C THR A 32 -35.17 -25.95 -45.03
N ALA A 33 -34.59 -24.97 -45.74
CA ALA A 33 -33.20 -24.54 -45.52
C ALA A 33 -33.05 -23.36 -44.53
N ARG A 34 -34.12 -22.59 -44.29
CA ARG A 34 -34.08 -21.36 -43.48
C ARG A 34 -34.35 -21.60 -41.98
N SER A 35 -34.97 -22.73 -41.62
CA SER A 35 -35.29 -23.06 -40.22
C SER A 35 -34.10 -23.68 -39.48
N THR A 36 -33.31 -24.54 -40.14
CA THR A 36 -32.08 -25.15 -39.62
C THR A 36 -30.97 -24.11 -39.40
N GLN A 37 -30.85 -23.11 -40.27
CA GLN A 37 -29.88 -22.03 -40.09
C GLN A 37 -30.23 -21.12 -38.90
N LYS A 38 -31.52 -20.86 -38.65
CA LYS A 38 -31.97 -20.07 -37.49
C LYS A 38 -31.82 -20.83 -36.16
N SER A 39 -32.08 -22.14 -36.12
CA SER A 39 -31.87 -22.92 -34.88
C SER A 39 -30.39 -23.10 -34.55
N GLY A 40 -29.52 -23.27 -35.55
CA GLY A 40 -28.06 -23.30 -35.36
C GLY A 40 -27.50 -21.99 -34.80
N PHE A 41 -28.00 -20.84 -35.28
CA PHE A 41 -27.58 -19.52 -34.79
C PHE A 41 -28.08 -19.24 -33.36
N LEU A 42 -29.32 -19.63 -33.04
CA LEU A 42 -29.91 -19.47 -31.70
C LEU A 42 -29.18 -20.36 -30.67
N ASN A 43 -28.76 -21.57 -31.07
CA ASN A 43 -27.97 -22.48 -30.24
C ASN A 43 -26.54 -21.94 -30.02
N ALA A 44 -25.89 -21.43 -31.06
CA ALA A 44 -24.55 -20.83 -30.93
C ALA A 44 -24.55 -19.59 -30.03
N PHE A 45 -25.56 -18.71 -30.16
CA PHE A 45 -25.74 -17.55 -29.29
C PHE A 45 -25.97 -17.97 -27.83
N THR A 46 -26.84 -18.95 -27.59
CA THR A 46 -27.12 -19.46 -26.24
C THR A 46 -25.88 -20.07 -25.60
N VAL A 47 -25.09 -20.84 -26.35
CA VAL A 47 -23.82 -21.42 -25.88
C VAL A 47 -22.82 -20.31 -25.55
N ALA A 48 -22.64 -19.31 -26.43
CA ALA A 48 -21.74 -18.19 -26.19
C ALA A 48 -22.13 -17.37 -24.96
N THR A 49 -23.42 -17.07 -24.78
CA THR A 49 -23.92 -16.37 -23.59
C THR A 49 -23.71 -17.20 -22.32
N THR A 50 -23.94 -18.51 -22.38
CA THR A 50 -23.72 -19.41 -21.23
C THR A 50 -22.24 -19.42 -20.83
N ILE A 51 -21.33 -19.54 -21.79
CA ILE A 51 -19.88 -19.48 -21.55
C ILE A 51 -19.51 -18.13 -20.93
N PHE A 52 -20.04 -17.03 -21.45
CA PHE A 52 -19.78 -15.70 -20.92
C PHE A 52 -20.26 -15.53 -19.46
N ILE A 53 -21.46 -16.01 -19.15
CA ILE A 53 -21.99 -15.99 -17.77
C ILE A 53 -21.12 -16.84 -16.84
N ILE A 54 -20.69 -18.03 -17.28
CA ILE A 54 -19.79 -18.90 -16.49
C ILE A 54 -18.45 -18.19 -16.23
N ILE A 55 -17.88 -17.53 -17.24
CA ILE A 55 -16.64 -16.75 -17.08
C ILE A 55 -16.84 -15.64 -16.05
N ILE A 56 -17.92 -14.86 -16.11
CA ILE A 56 -18.22 -13.83 -15.11
C ILE A 56 -18.40 -14.46 -13.73
N ALA A 57 -19.17 -15.53 -13.60
CA ALA A 57 -19.45 -16.17 -12.32
C ALA A 57 -18.18 -16.74 -11.66
N VAL A 58 -17.33 -17.42 -12.43
CA VAL A 58 -16.05 -17.95 -11.94
C VAL A 58 -15.09 -16.84 -11.54
N ASN A 59 -15.15 -15.68 -12.20
CA ASN A 59 -14.28 -14.54 -11.91
C ASN A 59 -14.96 -13.45 -11.07
N TYR A 60 -16.13 -13.72 -10.48
CA TYR A 60 -16.94 -12.68 -9.85
C TYR A 60 -16.18 -11.97 -8.74
N ASN A 61 -15.52 -12.69 -7.84
CA ASN A 61 -14.74 -12.10 -6.75
C ASN A 61 -13.61 -11.21 -7.29
N TRP A 62 -12.88 -11.68 -8.31
CA TRP A 62 -11.80 -10.89 -8.92
C TRP A 62 -12.33 -9.65 -9.63
N LEU A 63 -13.48 -9.74 -10.30
CA LEU A 63 -14.14 -8.61 -10.96
C LEU A 63 -14.70 -7.61 -9.95
N GLU A 64 -15.34 -8.07 -8.87
CA GLU A 64 -15.86 -7.23 -7.79
C GLU A 64 -14.73 -6.47 -7.10
N GLU A 65 -13.64 -7.15 -6.76
CA GLU A 65 -12.48 -6.53 -6.15
C GLU A 65 -11.78 -5.55 -7.10
N THR A 66 -11.64 -5.91 -8.39
CA THR A 66 -11.12 -4.99 -9.40
C THR A 66 -12.00 -3.75 -9.52
N TYR A 67 -13.32 -3.93 -9.51
CA TYR A 67 -14.26 -2.80 -9.49
C TYR A 67 -14.05 -1.94 -8.25
N ARG A 68 -13.92 -2.51 -7.05
CA ARG A 68 -13.66 -1.78 -5.80
C ARG A 68 -12.34 -1.00 -5.81
N ILE A 69 -11.28 -1.54 -6.41
CA ILE A 69 -9.97 -0.89 -6.54
C ILE A 69 -10.04 0.30 -7.52
N PHE A 70 -10.66 0.09 -8.68
CA PHE A 70 -10.67 1.07 -9.79
C PHE A 70 -11.93 1.93 -9.84
N ILE A 71 -12.81 1.84 -8.84
CA ILE A 71 -14.02 2.66 -8.78
C ILE A 71 -13.65 4.14 -8.81
N VAL A 72 -14.37 4.91 -9.61
CA VAL A 72 -14.25 6.36 -9.69
C VAL A 72 -15.25 6.97 -8.71
N ASN A 73 -14.83 7.99 -7.95
CA ASN A 73 -15.68 8.66 -6.96
C ASN A 73 -16.28 7.71 -5.91
N ARG A 74 -15.48 6.81 -5.33
CA ARG A 74 -15.90 6.07 -4.13
C ARG A 74 -16.44 7.07 -3.09
N PRO A 75 -17.62 6.85 -2.50
CA PRO A 75 -18.04 7.61 -1.33
C PRO A 75 -17.05 7.35 -0.20
N VAL A 76 -16.44 8.41 0.33
CA VAL A 76 -15.46 8.35 1.42
C VAL A 76 -15.96 9.24 2.54
N GLY A 77 -15.81 8.78 3.78
CA GLY A 77 -16.10 9.55 4.97
C GLY A 77 -15.16 10.74 5.15
N GLN A 78 -15.50 11.58 6.12
CA GLN A 78 -14.71 12.73 6.57
C GLN A 78 -14.68 12.68 8.09
N PHE A 79 -13.84 11.81 8.66
CA PHE A 79 -13.82 11.56 10.10
C PHE A 79 -12.45 11.10 10.58
N GLY A 80 -12.24 11.15 11.91
CA GLY A 80 -11.01 10.66 12.54
C GLY A 80 -9.92 11.73 12.70
N LEU A 81 -10.17 12.96 12.27
CA LEU A 81 -9.22 14.09 12.34
C LEU A 81 -9.39 14.99 13.55
N ASP A 82 -10.47 14.86 14.32
CA ASP A 82 -10.79 15.77 15.43
C ASP A 82 -9.68 15.86 16.49
N ASN A 83 -8.88 14.80 16.62
CA ASN A 83 -7.79 14.70 17.58
C ASN A 83 -6.39 14.82 16.93
N CYS A 84 -6.33 15.35 15.71
CA CYS A 84 -5.10 15.53 14.95
C CYS A 84 -4.61 16.97 14.96
N LYS A 85 -3.29 17.13 15.10
CA LYS A 85 -2.57 18.38 14.84
C LYS A 85 -1.81 18.26 13.54
N ILE A 86 -1.75 19.36 12.79
CA ILE A 86 -1.02 19.43 11.53
C ILE A 86 0.36 20.01 11.79
N VAL A 87 1.39 19.39 11.20
CA VAL A 87 2.74 19.96 11.12
C VAL A 87 3.02 20.26 9.65
N GLU A 88 3.00 21.55 9.32
CA GLU A 88 3.21 22.06 7.95
C GLU A 88 4.69 22.07 7.56
N GLY A 89 4.97 22.11 6.25
CA GLY A 89 6.32 22.22 5.71
C GLY A 89 7.07 20.88 5.61
N LEU A 90 6.38 19.78 5.88
CA LEU A 90 6.84 18.41 5.73
C LEU A 90 6.11 17.77 4.57
N GLU A 91 6.64 17.99 3.36
CA GLU A 91 6.03 17.54 2.12
C GLU A 91 6.46 16.12 1.76
N GLY A 92 5.52 15.33 1.23
CA GLY A 92 5.83 14.03 0.63
C GLY A 92 6.51 13.05 1.58
N CYS A 93 6.23 13.12 2.88
CA CYS A 93 6.72 12.16 3.86
C CYS A 93 6.02 10.82 3.65
N GLU A 94 6.59 10.00 2.77
CA GLU A 94 5.98 8.79 2.27
C GLU A 94 6.01 7.68 3.33
N ASP A 95 7.07 7.65 4.14
CA ASP A 95 7.18 6.69 5.24
C ASP A 95 7.74 7.31 6.54
N ILE A 96 7.37 6.70 7.67
CA ILE A 96 7.69 7.14 9.03
C ILE A 96 7.94 5.92 9.92
N VAL A 97 9.09 5.91 10.60
CA VAL A 97 9.42 4.93 11.65
C VAL A 97 9.67 5.61 12.98
N ILE A 98 9.24 4.97 14.09
CA ILE A 98 9.33 5.55 15.43
C ILE A 98 10.34 4.76 16.27
N HIS A 99 11.33 5.47 16.81
CA HIS A 99 12.16 4.97 17.90
C HIS A 99 11.41 5.16 19.23
N HIS A 100 10.61 4.16 19.60
CA HIS A 100 9.69 4.21 20.74
C HIS A 100 10.36 4.51 22.08
N LYS A 101 11.61 4.08 22.29
CA LYS A 101 12.33 4.37 23.54
C LYS A 101 12.53 5.88 23.73
N SER A 102 12.94 6.61 22.69
CA SER A 102 13.16 8.07 22.78
C SER A 102 11.94 8.90 22.43
N GLY A 103 11.02 8.38 21.62
CA GLY A 103 9.93 9.15 21.01
C GLY A 103 10.39 9.97 19.81
N SER A 104 11.52 9.59 19.20
CA SER A 104 12.00 10.19 17.94
C SER A 104 11.37 9.45 16.77
N ALA A 105 10.68 10.16 15.89
CA ALA A 105 10.17 9.63 14.63
C ALA A 105 11.04 10.11 13.47
N PHE A 106 11.43 9.21 12.60
CA PHE A 106 12.21 9.50 11.40
C PHE A 106 11.30 9.48 10.18
N LEU A 107 11.48 10.43 9.27
CA LEU A 107 10.58 10.65 8.15
C LEU A 107 11.34 10.71 6.84
N ALA A 108 10.83 10.01 5.84
CA ALA A 108 11.32 9.99 4.46
C ALA A 108 10.51 10.97 3.60
N CYS A 109 10.89 12.25 3.62
CA CYS A 109 10.14 13.33 2.97
C CYS A 109 10.78 13.79 1.66
N GLY A 110 9.96 14.27 0.73
CA GLY A 110 10.41 14.70 -0.59
C GLY A 110 9.46 15.72 -1.22
N ASN A 111 9.90 16.38 -2.29
CA ASN A 111 9.08 17.41 -2.94
C ASN A 111 7.99 16.76 -3.83
N ALA A 112 6.71 16.99 -3.52
CA ALA A 112 5.59 16.32 -4.17
C ALA A 112 5.48 16.66 -5.66
N GLU A 113 5.68 17.94 -6.02
CA GLU A 113 5.68 18.36 -7.42
C GLU A 113 6.79 17.65 -8.20
N SER A 114 8.03 17.64 -7.67
CA SER A 114 9.16 16.96 -8.29
C SER A 114 8.92 15.46 -8.48
N ARG A 115 8.21 14.80 -7.55
CA ARG A 115 7.84 13.40 -7.71
C ARG A 115 6.89 13.16 -8.89
N MET A 116 5.99 14.10 -9.17
CA MET A 116 5.01 13.99 -10.26
C MET A 116 5.55 14.41 -11.63
N VAL A 117 6.58 15.28 -11.69
CA VAL A 117 7.02 15.87 -12.98
C VAL A 117 8.49 15.63 -13.34
N ARG A 118 9.35 15.36 -12.35
CA ARG A 118 10.80 15.15 -12.56
C ARG A 118 11.15 13.68 -12.47
N TRP A 119 11.43 13.18 -11.28
CA TRP A 119 11.98 11.86 -11.07
C TRP A 119 11.36 11.19 -9.86
N PHE A 120 10.53 10.17 -10.10
CA PHE A 120 10.04 9.25 -9.08
C PHE A 120 9.61 7.94 -9.75
N PRO A 121 10.56 7.00 -9.95
CA PRO A 121 10.29 5.72 -10.58
C PRO A 121 9.12 4.91 -10.01
N PRO A 122 8.81 4.94 -8.69
CA PRO A 122 7.67 4.19 -8.12
C PRO A 122 6.33 4.50 -8.78
N ILE A 123 6.07 5.76 -9.14
CA ILE A 123 4.84 6.15 -9.87
C ILE A 123 5.04 6.25 -11.38
N GLY A 124 6.19 5.80 -11.89
CA GLY A 124 6.51 5.72 -13.31
C GLY A 124 7.06 7.01 -13.93
N ILE A 125 7.37 8.02 -13.12
CA ILE A 125 7.94 9.29 -13.57
C ILE A 125 9.47 9.17 -13.66
N ARG A 126 10.01 9.34 -14.88
CA ARG A 126 11.43 9.14 -15.20
C ARG A 126 11.95 10.22 -16.14
N ASN A 127 11.58 11.47 -15.89
CA ASN A 127 12.10 12.60 -16.65
C ASN A 127 13.44 12.98 -16.01
N GLU A 128 14.54 12.66 -16.69
CA GLU A 128 15.88 13.01 -16.22
C GLU A 128 15.94 14.51 -15.90
N ALA A 129 16.28 14.82 -14.67
CA ALA A 129 16.39 16.18 -14.12
C ALA A 129 17.76 16.31 -13.44
N PRO A 130 18.26 17.53 -13.19
CA PRO A 130 19.39 17.71 -12.27
C PRO A 130 19.11 17.03 -10.93
N THR A 131 20.16 16.73 -10.18
CA THR A 131 20.13 16.07 -8.87
C THR A 131 18.89 16.47 -8.06
N VAL A 132 18.05 15.49 -7.75
CA VAL A 132 16.90 15.65 -6.84
C VAL A 132 17.36 15.20 -5.46
N LYS A 133 17.23 16.09 -4.49
CA LYS A 133 17.63 15.84 -3.11
C LYS A 133 16.43 16.06 -2.19
N ASP A 134 15.81 14.94 -1.84
CA ASP A 134 14.83 14.82 -0.78
C ASP A 134 15.51 15.05 0.58
N GLN A 135 14.70 15.15 1.64
CA GLN A 135 15.16 15.51 2.98
C GLN A 135 14.60 14.53 4.00
N ALA A 136 15.49 13.83 4.70
CA ALA A 136 15.12 13.07 5.88
C ALA A 136 14.93 14.02 7.08
N PHE A 137 13.92 13.77 7.90
CA PHE A 137 13.67 14.55 9.11
C PHE A 137 13.64 13.65 10.35
N VAL A 138 13.90 14.27 11.51
CA VAL A 138 13.54 13.72 12.81
C VAL A 138 12.50 14.62 13.47
N TYR A 139 11.41 14.02 13.94
CA TYR A 139 10.36 14.65 14.73
C TYR A 139 10.38 14.09 16.15
N ASP A 140 10.51 14.95 17.15
CA ASP A 140 10.39 14.55 18.55
C ASP A 140 8.92 14.63 18.99
N ILE A 141 8.31 13.47 19.23
CA ILE A 141 6.90 13.35 19.62
C ILE A 141 6.61 14.06 20.95
N ASN A 142 7.59 14.13 21.86
CA ASN A 142 7.41 14.72 23.18
C ASN A 142 7.38 16.25 23.12
N THR A 143 8.22 16.84 22.26
CA THR A 143 8.42 18.29 22.20
C THR A 143 7.75 18.95 21.00
N GLY A 144 7.39 18.16 19.98
CA GLY A 144 6.87 18.64 18.70
C GLY A 144 7.92 19.28 17.80
N ILE A 145 9.21 19.16 18.13
CA ILE A 145 10.31 19.76 17.36
C ILE A 145 10.64 18.90 16.15
N VAL A 146 10.69 19.52 14.98
CA VAL A 146 11.17 18.94 13.72
C VAL A 146 12.59 19.42 13.45
N LYS A 147 13.50 18.54 13.04
CA LYS A 147 14.83 18.90 12.54
C LYS A 147 15.14 18.17 11.23
N PRO A 148 15.67 18.86 10.21
CA PRO A 148 16.24 18.18 9.05
C PRO A 148 17.51 17.43 9.47
N LEU A 149 17.65 16.20 8.99
CA LEU A 149 18.85 15.40 9.22
C LEU A 149 19.94 15.77 8.21
N LYS A 150 21.16 15.94 8.71
CA LYS A 150 22.37 16.23 7.94
C LYS A 150 23.06 14.94 7.57
N LEU A 151 23.23 14.70 6.27
CA LEU A 151 23.98 13.56 5.76
C LEU A 151 25.48 13.75 6.05
N ILE A 152 26.06 12.82 6.79
CA ILE A 152 27.50 12.78 7.09
C ILE A 152 28.12 11.63 6.30
N ASN A 153 29.23 11.90 5.59
CA ASN A 153 29.95 10.93 4.75
C ASN A 153 29.13 10.30 3.60
N TYR A 154 28.01 10.92 3.20
CA TYR A 154 27.24 10.43 2.07
C TYR A 154 28.00 10.71 0.76
N PRO A 155 28.26 9.68 -0.09
CA PRO A 155 29.19 9.80 -1.20
C PRO A 155 28.55 10.34 -2.50
N ASP A 156 27.25 10.64 -2.50
CA ASP A 156 26.49 10.99 -3.69
C ASP A 156 25.67 12.27 -3.49
N ASP A 157 25.15 12.79 -4.59
CA ASP A 157 24.25 13.94 -4.59
C ASP A 157 22.78 13.50 -4.66
N ASP A 158 22.49 12.37 -5.32
CA ASP A 158 21.14 11.83 -5.47
C ASP A 158 20.63 11.18 -4.18
N PHE A 159 19.57 11.74 -3.62
CA PHE A 159 18.91 11.22 -2.44
C PHE A 159 17.40 11.39 -2.62
N ILE A 160 16.73 10.40 -3.21
CA ILE A 160 15.29 10.42 -3.53
C ILE A 160 14.62 9.34 -2.68
N LEU A 161 13.97 9.77 -1.61
CA LEU A 161 13.50 8.91 -0.53
C LEU A 161 12.12 8.31 -0.82
N HIS A 162 11.93 7.08 -0.32
CA HIS A 162 10.68 6.32 -0.38
C HIS A 162 10.53 5.57 0.96
N GLY A 163 10.40 4.24 0.97
CA GLY A 163 10.30 3.46 2.21
C GLY A 163 11.51 3.58 3.15
N LEU A 164 11.24 3.36 4.44
CA LEU A 164 12.13 3.64 5.55
C LEU A 164 12.03 2.54 6.61
N GLY A 165 13.15 1.87 6.88
CA GLY A 165 13.29 0.89 7.95
C GLY A 165 14.17 1.39 9.10
N MET A 166 13.96 0.84 10.31
CA MET A 166 14.85 1.07 11.44
C MET A 166 15.14 -0.22 12.20
N TYR A 167 16.41 -0.44 12.51
CA TYR A 167 16.86 -1.44 13.48
C TYR A 167 17.30 -0.75 14.78
N ASP A 168 16.52 -0.92 15.84
CA ASP A 168 16.86 -0.52 17.20
C ASP A 168 17.67 -1.64 17.87
N ASP A 169 18.99 -1.46 17.95
CA ASP A 169 19.89 -2.45 18.55
C ASP A 169 19.64 -2.49 20.08
N PRO A 170 19.20 -3.64 20.64
CA PRO A 170 18.98 -3.74 22.07
C PRO A 170 20.26 -3.54 22.89
N ASN A 171 21.44 -3.70 22.28
CA ASN A 171 22.74 -3.48 22.92
C ASN A 171 23.26 -2.06 22.76
N ASP A 172 22.66 -1.27 21.86
CA ASP A 172 23.07 0.11 21.55
C ASP A 172 21.85 1.02 21.31
N PRO A 173 21.00 1.22 22.32
CA PRO A 173 19.70 1.88 22.19
C PRO A 173 19.80 3.40 21.91
N GLU A 174 21.00 3.98 21.96
CA GLU A 174 21.23 5.38 21.61
C GLU A 174 21.59 5.57 20.14
N ASN A 175 21.90 4.49 19.41
CA ASN A 175 22.40 4.56 18.04
C ASN A 175 21.64 3.62 17.08
N PRO A 176 20.36 3.89 16.78
CA PRO A 176 19.61 3.10 15.80
C PRO A 176 20.26 3.15 14.41
N THR A 177 20.08 2.07 13.65
CA THR A 177 20.45 1.98 12.24
C THR A 177 19.22 2.22 11.38
N LEU A 178 19.29 3.20 10.47
CA LEU A 178 18.21 3.57 9.56
C LEU A 178 18.52 3.11 8.15
N PHE A 179 17.50 2.61 7.45
CA PHE A 179 17.57 2.07 6.10
C PHE A 179 16.61 2.86 5.23
N PHE A 180 17.10 3.47 4.16
CA PHE A 180 16.26 4.23 3.24
C PHE A 180 16.26 3.57 1.87
N VAL A 181 15.08 3.43 1.26
CA VAL A 181 15.00 3.24 -0.19
C VAL A 181 15.41 4.56 -0.83
N ASN A 182 16.41 4.50 -1.71
CA ASN A 182 16.86 5.65 -2.49
C ASN A 182 16.73 5.37 -3.99
N HIS A 183 15.84 6.10 -4.67
CA HIS A 183 15.61 5.97 -6.12
C HIS A 183 16.52 6.86 -6.95
N LYS A 184 17.84 6.67 -6.81
CA LYS A 184 18.85 7.40 -7.59
C LYS A 184 18.60 7.28 -9.09
N THR A 185 19.02 8.30 -9.84
CA THR A 185 18.94 8.30 -11.32
C THR A 185 19.73 7.14 -11.93
N SER A 186 20.81 6.70 -11.27
CA SER A 186 21.65 5.54 -11.63
C SER A 186 21.05 4.18 -11.24
N GLY A 187 19.86 4.16 -10.66
CA GLY A 187 19.13 2.98 -10.23
C GLY A 187 18.92 2.94 -8.72
N SER A 188 17.83 2.30 -8.31
CA SER A 188 17.40 2.24 -6.92
C SER A 188 18.34 1.38 -6.07
N VAL A 189 18.57 1.82 -4.83
CA VAL A 189 19.48 1.21 -3.85
C VAL A 189 18.86 1.30 -2.46
N ILE A 190 19.42 0.58 -1.51
CA ILE A 190 19.17 0.78 -0.08
C ILE A 190 20.36 1.51 0.52
N GLU A 191 20.12 2.61 1.21
CA GLU A 191 21.15 3.39 1.91
C GLU A 191 21.05 3.13 3.42
N ILE A 192 22.16 2.76 4.03
CA ILE A 192 22.25 2.42 5.45
C ILE A 192 22.97 3.55 6.19
N PHE A 193 22.37 4.00 7.28
CA PHE A 193 22.89 5.07 8.11
C PHE A 193 22.86 4.72 9.59
N GLU A 194 23.84 5.23 10.33
CA GLU A 194 23.81 5.32 11.79
C GLU A 194 23.29 6.70 12.21
N HIS A 195 22.42 6.73 13.20
CA HIS A 195 21.95 7.97 13.82
C HIS A 195 22.15 7.90 15.32
N ARG A 196 22.63 8.98 15.95
CA ARG A 196 22.72 9.10 17.41
C ARG A 196 21.53 9.91 17.93
N ILE A 197 20.73 9.32 18.81
CA ILE A 197 19.55 9.98 19.38
C ILE A 197 19.93 11.34 20.00
N GLY A 198 19.13 12.36 19.67
CA GLY A 198 19.30 13.73 20.14
C GLY A 198 20.17 14.61 19.24
N THR A 199 20.85 14.05 18.24
CA THR A 199 21.60 14.82 17.22
C THR A 199 20.72 15.10 15.99
N ASP A 200 21.26 15.85 15.03
CA ASP A 200 20.68 16.05 13.70
C ASP A 200 21.54 15.38 12.60
N GLU A 201 22.35 14.39 12.95
CA GLU A 201 23.29 13.74 12.04
C GLU A 201 22.78 12.38 11.58
N LEU A 202 22.92 12.11 10.29
CA LEU A 202 22.65 10.82 9.66
C LEU A 202 23.92 10.36 8.94
N LYS A 203 24.69 9.48 9.59
CA LYS A 203 26.02 9.09 9.14
C LYS A 203 25.94 7.88 8.22
N HIS A 204 26.33 8.07 6.97
CA HIS A 204 26.32 7.01 5.96
C HIS A 204 27.30 5.90 6.34
N VAL A 205 26.83 4.66 6.18
CA VAL A 205 27.59 3.44 6.43
C VAL A 205 27.80 2.69 5.13
N GLU A 206 26.75 2.45 4.37
CA GLU A 206 26.78 1.56 3.21
C GLU A 206 25.68 1.88 2.20
N THR A 207 25.97 1.67 0.92
CA THR A 207 24.98 1.64 -0.16
C THR A 207 24.87 0.21 -0.69
N VAL A 208 23.70 -0.41 -0.55
CA VAL A 208 23.42 -1.76 -1.04
C VAL A 208 22.69 -1.70 -2.37
N LYS A 209 23.32 -2.24 -3.41
CA LYS A 209 22.74 -2.42 -4.75
C LYS A 209 22.84 -3.87 -5.16
N HIS A 210 21.73 -4.47 -5.58
CA HIS A 210 21.69 -5.87 -6.01
C HIS A 210 20.73 -6.07 -7.18
N GLU A 211 20.97 -7.06 -8.03
CA GLU A 211 20.13 -7.34 -9.21
C GLU A 211 18.70 -7.77 -8.85
N LEU A 212 18.53 -8.38 -7.68
CA LEU A 212 17.22 -8.76 -7.12
C LEU A 212 16.51 -7.61 -6.43
N ILE A 213 17.19 -6.50 -6.11
CA ILE A 213 16.56 -5.27 -5.60
C ILE A 213 16.24 -4.40 -6.82
N ILE A 214 15.15 -4.76 -7.50
CA ILE A 214 14.80 -4.25 -8.82
C ILE A 214 14.10 -2.90 -8.70
N ALA A 215 13.03 -2.86 -7.91
CA ALA A 215 12.16 -1.71 -7.71
C ALA A 215 11.72 -1.70 -6.23
N PRO A 216 12.68 -1.45 -5.31
CA PRO A 216 12.41 -1.47 -3.88
C PRO A 216 11.30 -0.47 -3.54
N ASN A 217 10.34 -0.89 -2.74
CA ASN A 217 9.31 -0.01 -2.22
C ASN A 217 9.59 0.33 -0.75
N ASP A 218 9.72 -0.70 0.10
CA ASP A 218 9.96 -0.53 1.53
C ASP A 218 10.91 -1.60 2.12
N ILE A 219 11.42 -1.37 3.34
CA ILE A 219 12.45 -2.18 4.01
C ILE A 219 12.08 -2.51 5.45
N ALA A 220 12.24 -3.78 5.82
CA ALA A 220 12.17 -4.24 7.21
C ALA A 220 13.52 -4.83 7.67
N PRO A 221 14.35 -4.05 8.38
CA PRO A 221 15.63 -4.53 8.88
C PRO A 221 15.49 -5.42 10.13
N ILE A 222 16.34 -6.44 10.21
CA ILE A 222 16.40 -7.36 11.36
C ILE A 222 17.75 -7.34 12.08
N SER A 223 18.74 -6.65 11.49
CA SER A 223 20.01 -6.30 12.13
C SER A 223 20.64 -5.11 11.39
N LYS A 224 21.83 -4.66 11.81
CA LYS A 224 22.57 -3.55 11.19
C LYS A 224 22.90 -3.77 9.71
N ASN A 225 22.90 -5.00 9.21
CA ASN A 225 23.24 -5.33 7.82
C ASN A 225 22.41 -6.49 7.23
N GLU A 226 21.25 -6.80 7.81
CA GLU A 226 20.35 -7.82 7.30
C GLU A 226 18.92 -7.30 7.30
N PHE A 227 18.23 -7.41 6.16
CA PHE A 227 16.93 -6.78 5.97
C PHE A 227 16.12 -7.44 4.86
N TYR A 228 14.80 -7.29 4.94
CA TYR A 228 13.86 -7.63 3.88
C TYR A 228 13.53 -6.38 3.07
N VAL A 229 13.29 -6.55 1.77
CA VAL A 229 12.90 -5.48 0.84
C VAL A 229 11.73 -5.97 0.01
N THR A 230 10.69 -5.16 -0.15
CA THR A 230 9.62 -5.41 -1.13
C THR A 230 10.00 -4.84 -2.48
N ASN A 231 9.82 -5.60 -3.56
CA ASN A 231 9.84 -5.05 -4.91
C ASN A 231 8.40 -4.84 -5.41
N ASP A 232 8.00 -3.61 -5.69
CA ASP A 232 6.64 -3.29 -6.14
C ASP A 232 6.35 -3.86 -7.53
N ILE A 233 7.34 -3.83 -8.43
CA ILE A 233 7.22 -4.29 -9.82
C ILE A 233 8.44 -5.12 -10.24
N LYS A 234 8.20 -6.05 -11.15
CA LYS A 234 9.26 -6.80 -11.82
C LYS A 234 9.79 -6.08 -13.05
N TYR A 235 8.89 -5.44 -13.81
CA TYR A 235 9.22 -4.88 -15.11
C TYR A 235 9.42 -3.37 -15.04
N LYS A 236 10.62 -2.90 -15.43
CA LYS A 236 10.95 -1.46 -15.52
C LYS A 236 10.47 -0.79 -16.80
N HIS A 237 10.34 -1.55 -17.90
CA HIS A 237 9.87 -0.99 -19.17
C HIS A 237 8.42 -0.51 -19.05
N TRP A 238 8.14 0.74 -19.45
CA TRP A 238 6.88 1.43 -19.16
C TRP A 238 5.65 0.60 -19.53
N PHE A 239 5.64 -0.04 -20.70
CA PHE A 239 4.50 -0.84 -21.15
C PHE A 239 4.26 -2.06 -20.26
N MET A 240 5.33 -2.79 -19.92
CA MET A 240 5.23 -4.00 -19.09
C MET A 240 4.93 -3.66 -17.62
N ARG A 241 5.46 -2.54 -17.11
CA ARG A 241 5.10 -1.99 -15.80
C ARG A 241 3.59 -1.74 -15.74
N ASN A 242 3.06 -0.98 -16.69
CA ASN A 242 1.65 -0.62 -16.70
C ASN A 242 0.76 -1.85 -16.93
N ALA A 243 1.18 -2.81 -17.76
CA ALA A 243 0.47 -4.08 -17.91
C ALA A 243 0.45 -4.88 -16.59
N GLN A 244 1.57 -4.95 -15.87
CA GLN A 244 1.62 -5.61 -14.55
C GLN A 244 0.65 -4.96 -13.56
N LEU A 245 0.65 -3.63 -13.43
CA LEU A 245 -0.22 -2.92 -12.49
C LEU A 245 -1.71 -3.01 -12.90
N PHE A 246 -2.03 -2.76 -14.17
CA PHE A 246 -3.42 -2.75 -14.65
C PHE A 246 -4.05 -4.15 -14.63
N LEU A 247 -3.31 -5.18 -15.04
CA LEU A 247 -3.78 -6.56 -14.99
C LEU A 247 -3.58 -7.19 -13.60
N ARG A 248 -3.07 -6.42 -12.64
CA ARG A 248 -2.78 -6.84 -11.26
C ARG A 248 -1.90 -8.10 -11.22
N LEU A 249 -0.89 -8.24 -12.08
CA LEU A 249 -0.15 -9.52 -12.19
C LEU A 249 0.71 -9.79 -10.93
N PRO A 250 0.75 -11.04 -10.44
CA PRO A 250 1.42 -11.41 -9.19
C PRO A 250 2.93 -11.60 -9.38
N TYR A 251 3.62 -10.55 -9.84
CA TYR A 251 5.06 -10.59 -10.14
C TYR A 251 5.92 -9.80 -9.16
N SER A 252 5.31 -9.27 -8.10
CA SER A 252 6.02 -8.60 -7.01
C SER A 252 6.54 -9.64 -6.02
N ASP A 253 7.63 -9.31 -5.33
CA ASP A 253 8.33 -10.23 -4.45
C ASP A 253 8.91 -9.53 -3.21
N VAL A 254 9.36 -10.34 -2.25
CA VAL A 254 10.15 -9.92 -1.10
C VAL A 254 11.52 -10.57 -1.20
N VAL A 255 12.55 -9.76 -1.04
CA VAL A 255 13.94 -10.16 -1.08
C VAL A 255 14.56 -10.00 0.30
N PHE A 256 15.34 -10.98 0.73
CA PHE A 256 16.18 -10.88 1.92
C PHE A 256 17.63 -10.66 1.50
N HIS A 257 18.26 -9.62 2.05
CA HIS A 257 19.68 -9.34 1.91
C HIS A 257 20.41 -9.58 3.23
N SER A 258 21.56 -10.26 3.19
CA SER A 258 22.46 -10.40 4.33
C SER A 258 23.87 -9.96 3.97
N GLY A 259 24.32 -8.86 4.56
CA GLY A 259 25.70 -8.40 4.49
C GLY A 259 26.67 -9.33 5.25
N LYS A 260 26.18 -10.17 6.17
CA LYS A 260 27.02 -11.14 6.90
C LYS A 260 27.48 -12.30 6.01
N THR A 261 26.58 -12.83 5.19
CA THR A 261 26.89 -13.90 4.24
C THR A 261 27.15 -13.40 2.83
N ASN A 262 26.97 -12.09 2.59
CA ASN A 262 27.00 -11.46 1.28
C ASN A 262 26.07 -12.16 0.28
N THR A 263 24.84 -12.46 0.71
CA THR A 263 23.84 -13.14 -0.11
C THR A 263 22.55 -12.32 -0.18
N THR A 264 21.86 -12.44 -1.31
CA THR A 264 20.55 -11.83 -1.53
C THR A 264 19.65 -12.85 -2.21
N ASN A 265 18.47 -13.12 -1.67
CA ASN A 265 17.57 -14.14 -2.19
C ASN A 265 16.12 -13.68 -2.15
N VAL A 266 15.31 -14.10 -3.14
CA VAL A 266 13.85 -13.99 -3.05
C VAL A 266 13.35 -14.94 -1.95
N VAL A 267 12.56 -14.44 -1.02
CA VAL A 267 12.04 -15.19 0.15
C VAL A 267 10.52 -15.27 0.21
N ALA A 268 9.81 -14.44 -0.58
CA ALA A 268 8.39 -14.58 -0.88
C ALA A 268 8.12 -14.02 -2.28
N ASP A 269 7.17 -14.61 -3.02
CA ASP A 269 6.75 -14.15 -4.35
C ASP A 269 5.23 -14.27 -4.52
N GLY A 270 4.72 -13.93 -5.71
CA GLY A 270 3.29 -14.04 -6.01
C GLY A 270 2.43 -12.91 -5.46
N LEU A 271 3.05 -11.85 -4.95
CA LEU A 271 2.36 -10.64 -4.46
C LEU A 271 1.95 -9.75 -5.64
N ARG A 272 0.89 -8.96 -5.45
CA ARG A 272 0.42 -7.98 -6.45
C ARG A 272 0.72 -6.57 -5.94
N SER A 273 1.81 -5.97 -6.43
CA SER A 273 2.33 -4.69 -5.95
C SER A 273 2.68 -4.76 -4.47
N ALA A 274 3.75 -5.51 -4.15
CA ALA A 274 4.29 -5.57 -2.80
C ALA A 274 4.75 -4.17 -2.37
N ASN A 275 4.30 -3.72 -1.21
CA ASN A 275 4.43 -2.32 -0.78
C ASN A 275 5.08 -2.26 0.61
N GLY A 276 4.45 -1.62 1.61
CA GLY A 276 4.93 -1.60 2.98
C GLY A 276 5.34 -2.96 3.54
N ILE A 277 6.42 -2.98 4.32
CA ILE A 277 6.89 -4.18 5.01
C ILE A 277 7.41 -3.83 6.41
N THR A 278 7.01 -4.60 7.41
CA THR A 278 7.49 -4.41 8.78
C THR A 278 7.59 -5.73 9.54
N THR A 279 8.12 -5.66 10.76
CA THR A 279 8.20 -6.81 11.68
C THR A 279 7.48 -6.51 12.98
N ASN A 280 7.12 -7.56 13.73
CA ASN A 280 6.76 -7.38 15.13
C ASN A 280 8.02 -7.25 16.00
N ARG A 281 7.83 -6.88 17.27
CA ARG A 281 8.91 -6.57 18.21
C ARG A 281 9.99 -7.66 18.38
N ASP A 282 9.60 -8.94 18.40
CA ASP A 282 10.54 -10.06 18.54
C ASP A 282 11.08 -10.57 17.19
N LEU A 283 10.69 -9.90 16.10
CA LEU A 283 11.07 -10.17 14.73
C LEU A 283 10.66 -11.58 14.22
N SER A 284 9.77 -12.28 14.91
CA SER A 284 9.28 -13.61 14.52
C SER A 284 8.21 -13.58 13.43
N ARG A 285 7.65 -12.40 13.16
CA ARG A 285 6.64 -12.13 12.14
C ARG A 285 7.10 -11.03 11.21
N VAL A 286 6.80 -11.20 9.93
CA VAL A 286 6.95 -10.17 8.89
C VAL A 286 5.58 -9.91 8.29
N TYR A 287 5.21 -8.65 8.19
CA TYR A 287 3.94 -8.19 7.61
C TYR A 287 4.26 -7.49 6.31
N VAL A 288 3.65 -7.92 5.22
CA VAL A 288 3.88 -7.39 3.88
C VAL A 288 2.55 -6.94 3.30
N VAL A 289 2.50 -5.74 2.78
CA VAL A 289 1.33 -5.23 2.08
C VAL A 289 1.31 -5.72 0.65
N SER A 290 0.15 -6.20 0.20
CA SER A 290 -0.15 -6.45 -1.20
C SER A 290 -1.22 -5.46 -1.67
N THR A 291 -0.80 -4.39 -2.35
CA THR A 291 -1.68 -3.26 -2.68
C THR A 291 -2.76 -3.61 -3.69
N LEU A 292 -2.43 -4.42 -4.70
CA LEU A 292 -3.33 -4.79 -5.80
C LEU A 292 -3.93 -6.21 -5.65
N ASP A 293 -3.64 -6.88 -4.55
CA ASP A 293 -4.44 -7.98 -3.96
C ASP A 293 -4.76 -7.54 -2.53
N PRO A 294 -5.60 -6.51 -2.32
CA PRO A 294 -5.74 -5.77 -1.07
C PRO A 294 -5.68 -6.65 0.18
N ALA A 295 -4.50 -6.72 0.78
CA ALA A 295 -4.27 -7.53 1.96
C ALA A 295 -3.00 -7.14 2.72
N ILE A 296 -3.00 -7.43 4.01
CA ILE A 296 -1.80 -7.56 4.82
C ILE A 296 -1.47 -9.05 4.90
N VAL A 297 -0.35 -9.45 4.30
CA VAL A 297 0.13 -10.83 4.28
C VAL A 297 1.10 -11.04 5.43
N VAL A 298 0.81 -12.01 6.29
CA VAL A 298 1.59 -12.29 7.49
C VAL A 298 2.44 -13.53 7.26
N TYR A 299 3.74 -13.40 7.51
CA TYR A 299 4.71 -14.46 7.36
C TYR A 299 5.33 -14.85 8.71
N ASP A 300 5.51 -16.15 8.89
CA ASP A 300 6.45 -16.71 9.85
C ASP A 300 7.89 -16.48 9.35
N ARG A 301 8.72 -15.81 10.16
CA ARG A 301 10.16 -15.78 9.92
C ARG A 301 10.81 -17.08 10.40
N LYS A 302 11.44 -17.82 9.50
CA LYS A 302 12.19 -19.04 9.85
C LYS A 302 13.61 -18.70 10.31
N ALA A 303 14.29 -19.67 10.92
CA ALA A 303 15.64 -19.49 11.46
C ALA A 303 16.69 -19.10 10.40
N ASP A 304 16.43 -19.47 9.14
CA ASP A 304 17.25 -19.12 7.97
C ASP A 304 16.73 -17.88 7.23
N ASN A 305 15.87 -17.07 7.86
CA ASN A 305 15.25 -15.86 7.31
C ASN A 305 14.37 -16.09 6.07
N ARG A 306 13.99 -17.33 5.75
CA ARG A 306 12.90 -17.57 4.80
C ARG A 306 11.56 -17.21 5.42
N LEU A 307 10.63 -16.82 4.57
CA LEU A 307 9.27 -16.45 4.95
C LEU A 307 8.30 -17.57 4.58
N VAL A 308 7.36 -17.87 5.47
CA VAL A 308 6.26 -18.81 5.21
C VAL A 308 4.96 -18.08 5.49
N GLU A 309 4.11 -17.92 4.46
CA GLU A 309 2.80 -17.28 4.60
C GLU A 309 1.95 -18.11 5.57
N ILE A 310 1.44 -17.44 6.62
CA ILE A 310 0.57 -18.06 7.63
C ILE A 310 -0.83 -17.44 7.66
N GLU A 311 -0.97 -16.25 7.09
CA GLU A 311 -2.24 -15.54 7.04
C GLU A 311 -2.24 -14.51 5.91
N ARG A 312 -3.43 -14.27 5.35
CA ARG A 312 -3.70 -13.15 4.45
C ARG A 312 -4.94 -12.42 4.94
N ILE A 313 -4.74 -11.25 5.53
CA ILE A 313 -5.82 -10.44 6.11
C ILE A 313 -6.34 -9.50 5.01
N PRO A 314 -7.57 -9.67 4.50
CA PRO A 314 -8.11 -8.79 3.47
C PRO A 314 -8.12 -7.34 3.95
N ALA A 315 -7.71 -6.41 3.09
CA ALA A 315 -7.62 -5.00 3.42
C ALA A 315 -8.71 -4.19 2.71
N GLU A 316 -9.19 -3.15 3.36
CA GLU A 316 -10.01 -2.12 2.73
C GLU A 316 -9.16 -1.17 1.88
N GLY A 317 -9.59 -0.96 0.63
CA GLY A 317 -8.89 -0.06 -0.31
C GLY A 317 -7.61 -0.67 -0.89
N MET A 318 -6.70 0.20 -1.30
CA MET A 318 -5.35 -0.14 -1.75
C MET A 318 -4.39 0.17 -0.59
N PRO A 319 -4.05 -0.82 0.26
CA PRO A 319 -3.13 -0.59 1.38
C PRO A 319 -1.73 -0.20 0.86
N ASP A 320 -1.06 0.67 1.62
CA ASP A 320 0.27 1.21 1.31
C ASP A 320 1.29 0.78 2.39
N ASN A 321 1.83 1.67 3.23
CA ASN A 321 2.74 1.29 4.31
C ASN A 321 2.01 0.70 5.53
N VAL A 322 2.68 -0.23 6.20
CA VAL A 322 2.18 -0.96 7.38
C VAL A 322 3.11 -0.78 8.57
N SER A 323 2.55 -0.55 9.74
CA SER A 323 3.26 -0.48 11.01
C SER A 323 2.66 -1.43 12.05
N VAL A 324 3.47 -1.84 13.02
CA VAL A 324 3.04 -2.69 14.15
C VAL A 324 3.34 -1.93 15.44
N ASP A 325 2.34 -1.82 16.30
CA ASP A 325 2.52 -1.27 17.64
C ASP A 325 3.28 -2.28 18.52
N GLU A 326 4.47 -1.89 19.00
CA GLU A 326 5.35 -2.75 19.81
C GLU A 326 4.76 -3.16 21.18
N VAL A 327 3.73 -2.45 21.66
CA VAL A 327 3.07 -2.71 22.95
C VAL A 327 1.94 -3.71 22.79
N THR A 328 1.09 -3.50 21.78
CA THR A 328 -0.16 -4.26 21.61
C THR A 328 -0.08 -5.35 20.55
N ASN A 329 0.92 -5.30 19.66
CA ASN A 329 0.99 -6.05 18.40
C ASN A 329 -0.19 -5.79 17.44
N GLU A 330 -0.94 -4.71 17.65
CA GLU A 330 -1.92 -4.25 16.67
C GLU A 330 -1.21 -3.73 15.42
N VAL A 331 -1.81 -4.00 14.26
CA VAL A 331 -1.27 -3.62 12.95
C VAL A 331 -2.03 -2.41 12.43
N TYR A 332 -1.32 -1.45 11.85
CA TYR A 332 -1.91 -0.24 11.28
C TYR A 332 -1.44 -0.10 9.84
N TYR A 333 -2.33 0.28 8.94
CA TYR A 333 -1.96 0.59 7.58
C TYR A 333 -2.72 1.82 7.08
N ALA A 334 -2.09 2.59 6.19
CA ALA A 334 -2.79 3.59 5.40
C ALA A 334 -3.19 3.01 4.05
N ALA A 335 -4.25 3.55 3.45
CA ALA A 335 -4.74 3.06 2.16
C ALA A 335 -5.28 4.18 1.29
N PHE A 336 -5.12 4.02 -0.03
CA PHE A 336 -5.88 4.78 -1.02
C PHE A 336 -7.22 4.11 -1.27
N LEU A 337 -8.30 4.88 -1.32
CA LEU A 337 -9.64 4.32 -1.50
C LEU A 337 -10.11 4.28 -2.96
N GLY A 338 -9.31 4.77 -3.92
CA GLY A 338 -9.62 4.68 -5.36
C GLY A 338 -8.42 4.93 -6.27
N ALA A 339 -8.07 3.92 -7.08
CA ALA A 339 -6.93 3.97 -8.00
C ALA A 339 -7.09 5.03 -9.11
N ALA A 340 -8.32 5.24 -9.58
CA ALA A 340 -8.61 6.16 -10.67
C ALA A 340 -8.43 7.63 -10.25
N ASP A 341 -8.84 7.97 -9.03
CA ASP A 341 -8.66 9.32 -8.45
C ASP A 341 -7.15 9.58 -8.24
N PHE A 342 -6.40 8.60 -7.71
CA PHE A 342 -4.93 8.69 -7.58
C PHE A 342 -4.22 8.87 -8.93
N ALA A 343 -4.54 8.04 -9.93
CA ALA A 343 -3.91 8.13 -11.24
C ALA A 343 -4.23 9.47 -11.94
N SER A 344 -5.46 9.97 -11.79
CA SER A 344 -5.86 11.28 -12.31
C SER A 344 -5.11 12.41 -11.62
N TYR A 345 -4.96 12.34 -10.29
CA TYR A 345 -4.21 13.31 -9.50
C TYR A 345 -2.77 13.44 -10.00
N VAL A 346 -2.04 12.32 -10.07
CA VAL A 346 -0.66 12.27 -10.56
C VAL A 346 -0.55 12.80 -12.00
N LYS A 347 -1.39 12.32 -12.93
CA LYS A 347 -1.35 12.74 -14.34
C LYS A 347 -1.66 14.23 -14.52
N SER A 348 -2.51 14.78 -13.66
CA SER A 348 -2.89 16.19 -13.68
C SER A 348 -1.92 17.11 -12.94
N VAL A 349 -0.92 16.54 -12.25
CA VAL A 349 0.00 17.26 -11.34
C VAL A 349 -0.80 18.02 -10.28
N GLY A 350 -1.68 17.30 -9.59
CA GLY A 350 -2.49 17.82 -8.47
C GLY A 350 -3.63 18.78 -8.86
N LYS A 351 -4.03 18.83 -10.14
CA LYS A 351 -5.11 19.71 -10.64
C LYS A 351 -6.49 19.07 -10.65
N THR A 352 -6.59 17.83 -10.22
CA THR A 352 -7.87 17.10 -10.09
C THR A 352 -8.17 16.87 -8.61
N LYS A 353 -9.30 16.20 -8.32
CA LYS A 353 -9.69 15.84 -6.97
C LYS A 353 -8.56 15.09 -6.25
N ASN A 354 -8.33 15.46 -5.00
CA ASN A 354 -7.38 14.76 -4.13
C ASN A 354 -7.75 13.27 -3.98
N PRO A 355 -6.77 12.36 -4.02
CA PRO A 355 -7.00 10.94 -3.78
C PRO A 355 -7.43 10.71 -2.35
N SER A 356 -8.49 9.93 -2.19
CA SER A 356 -9.06 9.62 -0.88
C SER A 356 -8.19 8.65 -0.10
N SER A 357 -8.17 8.82 1.21
CA SER A 357 -7.28 8.11 2.12
C SER A 357 -8.01 7.55 3.33
N ALA A 358 -7.52 6.41 3.82
CA ALA A 358 -7.95 5.83 5.08
C ALA A 358 -6.77 5.39 5.93
N VAL A 359 -7.01 5.30 7.24
CA VAL A 359 -6.14 4.56 8.17
C VAL A 359 -6.97 3.49 8.83
N VAL A 360 -6.47 2.26 8.82
CA VAL A 360 -7.17 1.10 9.37
C VAL A 360 -6.29 0.42 10.41
N LYS A 361 -6.91 0.08 11.53
CA LYS A 361 -6.33 -0.74 12.58
C LYS A 361 -6.82 -2.17 12.47
N ILE A 362 -5.91 -3.12 12.62
CA ILE A 362 -6.17 -4.55 12.70
C ILE A 362 -5.77 -5.03 14.10
N SER A 363 -6.71 -5.69 14.77
CA SER A 363 -6.53 -6.26 16.11
C SER A 363 -7.02 -7.70 16.13
N ASP A 364 -6.60 -8.49 17.12
CA ASP A 364 -7.15 -9.83 17.34
C ASP A 364 -8.68 -9.78 17.49
N ASN A 365 -9.37 -10.72 16.84
CA ASN A 365 -10.81 -10.85 17.00
C ASN A 365 -11.13 -11.54 18.33
N MET A 366 -11.98 -10.90 19.13
CA MET A 366 -12.44 -11.40 20.43
C MET A 366 -13.90 -11.86 20.41
N ASN A 367 -14.58 -11.76 19.27
CA ASN A 367 -15.98 -12.17 19.11
C ASN A 367 -16.13 -13.68 18.87
N GLU A 368 -17.36 -14.18 18.98
CA GLU A 368 -17.67 -15.61 18.77
C GLU A 368 -17.31 -16.11 17.37
N ASP A 369 -17.33 -15.22 16.36
CA ASP A 369 -16.98 -15.57 14.98
C ASP A 369 -15.48 -15.88 14.77
N ARG A 370 -14.64 -15.64 15.78
CA ARG A 370 -13.26 -16.16 15.84
C ARG A 370 -13.24 -17.69 15.75
N TYR A 371 -14.22 -18.38 16.35
CA TYR A 371 -14.33 -19.85 16.26
C TYR A 371 -14.55 -20.32 14.81
N TYR A 372 -15.18 -19.50 13.97
CA TYR A 372 -15.40 -19.78 12.54
C TYR A 372 -14.24 -19.33 11.65
N GLY A 373 -13.07 -19.03 12.23
CA GLY A 373 -11.84 -18.74 11.49
C GLY A 373 -11.59 -17.26 11.22
N LYS A 374 -12.45 -16.34 11.65
CA LYS A 374 -12.20 -14.90 11.55
C LYS A 374 -11.26 -14.45 12.66
N LYS A 375 -9.95 -14.58 12.43
CA LYS A 375 -8.92 -14.34 13.46
C LYS A 375 -8.73 -12.87 13.82
N TYR A 376 -9.05 -11.94 12.91
CA TYR A 376 -8.78 -10.52 13.06
C TYR A 376 -10.05 -9.67 12.93
N SER A 377 -10.06 -8.56 13.65
CA SER A 377 -11.04 -7.48 13.53
C SER A 377 -10.37 -6.25 12.93
N GLN A 378 -11.14 -5.45 12.18
CA GLN A 378 -10.64 -4.24 11.54
C GLN A 378 -11.50 -3.05 11.95
N LYS A 379 -10.85 -1.91 12.21
CA LYS A 379 -11.50 -0.64 12.53
C LYS A 379 -10.89 0.45 11.67
N VAL A 380 -11.71 1.09 10.84
CA VAL A 380 -11.30 2.31 10.13
C VAL A 380 -11.22 3.44 11.16
N LEU A 381 -10.03 4.00 11.33
CA LEU A 381 -9.75 5.06 12.29
C LEU A 381 -9.99 6.44 11.70
N LEU A 382 -9.72 6.58 10.40
CA LEU A 382 -9.74 7.84 9.68
C LEU A 382 -10.14 7.56 8.23
N GLU A 383 -10.97 8.44 7.69
CA GLU A 383 -11.16 8.62 6.25
C GLU A 383 -11.15 10.11 5.94
N ASP A 384 -10.39 10.50 4.91
CA ASP A 384 -10.22 11.88 4.52
C ASP A 384 -9.94 12.02 3.02
N THR A 385 -10.32 13.17 2.46
CA THR A 385 -10.02 13.56 1.07
C THR A 385 -9.56 15.02 0.96
N GLU A 386 -9.49 15.75 2.07
CA GLU A 386 -9.23 17.19 2.09
C GLU A 386 -7.89 17.51 2.75
N THR A 387 -7.74 17.17 4.03
CA THR A 387 -6.58 17.60 4.83
C THR A 387 -5.37 16.74 4.56
N PHE A 388 -5.57 15.44 4.59
CA PHE A 388 -4.66 14.36 4.32
C PHE A 388 -5.23 13.55 3.16
N TYR A 389 -4.46 13.54 2.08
CA TYR A 389 -4.76 12.82 0.85
C TYR A 389 -3.49 12.11 0.42
N ALA A 390 -3.65 11.01 -0.30
CA ALA A 390 -2.54 10.12 -0.58
C ALA A 390 -1.74 9.76 0.70
N LEU A 391 -2.42 9.53 1.82
CA LEU A 391 -1.82 8.95 3.02
C LEU A 391 -1.22 7.59 2.70
N THR A 392 0.04 7.44 3.08
CA THR A 392 0.86 6.26 2.80
C THR A 392 1.25 5.54 4.07
N VAL A 393 1.38 6.23 5.20
CA VAL A 393 1.80 5.62 6.48
C VAL A 393 0.98 6.14 7.65
N ALA A 394 0.70 5.24 8.59
CA ALA A 394 0.26 5.55 9.94
C ALA A 394 1.17 4.83 10.94
N ALA A 395 2.03 5.58 11.64
CA ALA A 395 2.98 5.04 12.62
C ALA A 395 2.50 5.35 14.04
N VAL A 396 2.40 4.34 14.90
CA VAL A 396 1.75 4.46 16.22
C VAL A 396 2.75 4.29 17.36
N ASP A 397 2.80 5.26 18.27
CA ASP A 397 3.47 5.16 19.56
C ASP A 397 2.41 5.14 20.68
N HIS A 398 2.07 3.93 21.13
CA HIS A 398 1.08 3.71 22.18
C HIS A 398 1.48 4.36 23.50
N SER A 399 2.77 4.29 23.85
CA SER A 399 3.29 4.82 25.11
C SER A 399 3.10 6.34 25.22
N ARG A 400 3.12 7.03 24.08
CA ARG A 400 2.87 8.48 23.97
C ARG A 400 1.47 8.82 23.50
N ASN A 401 0.58 7.85 23.38
CA ASN A 401 -0.78 8.02 22.86
C ASN A 401 -0.80 8.83 21.54
N THR A 402 0.09 8.49 20.60
CA THR A 402 0.28 9.25 19.36
C THR A 402 0.27 8.35 18.13
N MET A 403 -0.38 8.81 17.06
CA MET A 403 -0.30 8.28 15.70
C MET A 403 0.20 9.37 14.76
N LEU A 404 1.28 9.10 14.04
CA LEU A 404 1.83 9.98 13.01
C LEU A 404 1.32 9.55 11.64
N LEU A 405 0.89 10.51 10.84
CA LEU A 405 0.37 10.30 9.49
C LEU A 405 1.30 10.93 8.46
N GLY A 406 1.79 10.12 7.53
CA GLY A 406 2.58 10.56 6.38
C GLY A 406 1.80 10.39 5.08
N SER A 407 2.17 11.17 4.07
CA SER A 407 1.52 11.11 2.75
C SER A 407 2.51 11.34 1.63
N LEU A 408 2.21 10.78 0.46
CA LEU A 408 3.04 10.89 -0.73
C LEU A 408 3.12 12.31 -1.29
N PHE A 409 2.08 13.14 -1.08
CA PHE A 409 1.93 14.43 -1.77
C PHE A 409 1.51 15.63 -0.89
N ALA A 410 0.82 15.40 0.23
CA ALA A 410 0.42 16.50 1.11
C ALA A 410 1.65 17.24 1.68
N PRO A 411 1.61 18.58 1.81
CA PRO A 411 2.71 19.40 2.29
C PRO A 411 2.83 19.42 3.83
N ARG A 412 2.40 18.34 4.48
CA ARG A 412 2.22 18.24 5.93
C ARG A 412 2.24 16.78 6.41
N ILE A 413 2.48 16.62 7.70
CA ILE A 413 2.19 15.38 8.44
C ILE A 413 1.09 15.62 9.48
N GLY A 414 0.43 14.53 9.89
CA GLY A 414 -0.55 14.52 10.95
C GLY A 414 0.02 13.96 12.25
N VAL A 415 -0.36 14.55 13.38
CA VAL A 415 -0.02 14.09 14.72
C VAL A 415 -1.31 13.93 15.51
N CYS A 416 -1.82 12.72 15.57
CA CYS A 416 -3.13 12.38 16.13
C CYS A 416 -2.99 11.69 17.48
N LYS A 417 -3.94 11.91 18.39
CA LYS A 417 -4.06 11.03 19.58
C LYS A 417 -4.73 9.72 19.20
N LEU A 418 -4.38 8.63 19.88
CA LEU A 418 -5.10 7.35 19.73
C LEU A 418 -6.47 7.47 20.42
N ASN A 419 -7.49 6.90 19.79
CA ASN A 419 -8.90 6.93 20.25
C ASN A 419 -9.40 5.55 20.68
#